data_AF-A0A960I1M4-F1
#
_entry.id   AF-A0A960I1M4-F1
#
_cell.length_a   1.000
_cell.length_b   1.000
_cell.length_c   1.000
_cell.angle_alpha   90.00
_cell.angle_beta   90.00
_cell.angle_gamma   90.00
#
_symmetry.space_group_name_H-M   'P 1'
#
loop_
_entity.id
_entity.type
_entity.pdbx_description
1 polymer ?
#
loop_
_entity_poly.entity_id
_entity_poly.type
_entity_poly.pdbx_seq_one_letter_code
_entity_poly.pdbx_strand_id
1 'polypeptide(L)' 'MPTLSPDEYKVADLSLAGFGRKEIQLAEHEMPGLMATRAEYADAQPLAGAKIMGSLHMT' A
#
# COMPACT_ATOMS: atom_id res chain seq x y z
N MET A 1 -3.45 7.86 -21.87
CA MET A 1 -2.99 7.31 -20.58
C MET A 1 -4.20 6.65 -19.92
N PRO A 2 -4.11 5.42 -19.37
CA PRO A 2 -5.27 4.83 -18.72
C PRO A 2 -5.51 5.57 -17.40
N THR A 3 -6.60 6.32 -17.35
CA THR A 3 -7.13 6.96 -16.16
C THR A 3 -7.88 5.90 -15.37
N LEU A 4 -7.27 5.30 -14.34
CA LEU A 4 -8.03 4.47 -13.39
C LEU A 4 -9.11 5.36 -12.79
N SER A 5 -10.39 4.97 -12.95
CA SER A 5 -11.50 5.69 -12.35
C SER A 5 -11.46 5.50 -10.83
N PRO A 6 -11.94 6.47 -10.04
CA PRO A 6 -11.90 6.42 -8.57
C PRO A 6 -12.66 5.22 -7.95
N ASP A 7 -13.33 4.40 -8.76
CA ASP A 7 -14.20 3.30 -8.34
C ASP A 7 -13.70 1.89 -8.75
N GLU A 8 -12.45 1.76 -9.23
CA GLU A 8 -11.87 0.44 -9.57
C GLU A 8 -11.38 -0.33 -8.33
N TYR A 9 -12.29 -0.61 -7.39
CA TYR A 9 -12.04 -1.52 -6.27
C TYR A 9 -13.29 -2.33 -5.93
N LYS A 10 -13.10 -3.56 -5.45
CA LYS A 10 -14.19 -4.41 -4.96
C LYS A 10 -13.76 -5.05 -3.65
N VAL A 11 -14.30 -4.52 -2.55
CA VAL A 11 -14.02 -4.97 -1.18
C VAL A 11 -15.31 -5.35 -0.48
N ALA A 12 -15.22 -6.12 0.60
CA ALA A 12 -16.40 -6.60 1.34
C ALA A 12 -17.13 -5.46 2.05
N ASP A 13 -16.41 -4.58 2.76
CA ASP A 13 -16.98 -3.45 3.47
C ASP A 13 -15.96 -2.30 3.60
N LEU A 14 -16.33 -1.11 3.14
CA LEU A 14 -15.51 0.11 3.25
C LEU A 14 -15.52 0.72 4.66
N SER A 15 -16.52 0.41 5.48
CA SER A 15 -16.64 0.97 6.84
C SER A 15 -15.46 0.57 7.73
N LEU A 16 -14.81 -0.56 7.41
CA LEU A 16 -13.65 -1.10 8.13
C LEU A 16 -12.34 -0.34 7.85
N ALA A 17 -12.31 0.61 6.90
CA ALA A 17 -11.09 1.33 6.54
C ALA A 17 -10.43 2.05 7.72
N GLY A 18 -11.24 2.63 8.62
CA GLY A 18 -10.73 3.31 9.82
C GLY A 18 -10.07 2.35 10.81
N PHE A 19 -10.58 1.12 10.93
CA PHE A 19 -9.98 0.09 11.78
C PHE A 19 -8.71 -0.47 11.12
N GLY A 20 -8.78 -0.86 9.85
CA GLY A 20 -7.63 -1.38 9.11
C GLY A 20 -6.45 -0.40 9.09
N ARG A 21 -6.71 0.92 9.00
CA ARG A 21 -5.62 1.91 9.08
C ARG A 21 -4.89 1.90 10.42
N LYS A 22 -5.58 1.63 11.53
CA LYS A 22 -4.96 1.52 12.87
C LYS A 22 -4.10 0.27 12.97
N GLU A 23 -4.57 -0.85 12.43
CA GLU A 23 -3.80 -2.10 12.41
C GLU A 23 -2.54 -1.98 11.53
N ILE A 24 -2.65 -1.31 10.36
CA ILE A 24 -1.49 -1.03 9.50
C ILE A 24 -0.44 -0.21 10.25
N GLN A 25 -0.84 0.82 11.02
CA GLN A 25 0.11 1.62 11.81
C GLN A 25 0.85 0.80 12.86
N LEU A 26 0.16 -0.15 13.49
CA LEU A 26 0.80 -1.08 14.42
C LEU A 26 1.77 -2.02 13.69
N ALA A 27 1.36 -2.56 12.54
CA ALA A 27 2.20 -3.44 11.73
C ALA A 27 3.46 -2.74 11.18
N GLU A 28 3.39 -1.45 10.84
CA GLU A 28 4.56 -0.67 10.43
C GLU A 28 5.67 -0.65 11.50
N HIS A 29 5.30 -0.67 12.78
CA HIS A 29 6.26 -0.76 13.89
C HIS A 29 6.94 -2.13 13.97
N GLU A 30 6.18 -3.19 13.68
CA GLU A 30 6.66 -4.58 13.66
C GLU A 30 7.41 -4.95 12.35
N MET A 31 7.40 -4.06 11.35
CA MET A 31 8.05 -4.25 10.05
C MET A 31 9.19 -3.24 9.80
N PRO A 32 10.24 -3.21 10.65
CA PRO A 32 11.31 -2.21 10.56
C PRO A 32 12.08 -2.26 9.24
N GLY A 33 12.22 -3.46 8.65
CA GLY A 33 12.89 -3.62 7.35
C GLY A 33 12.16 -2.90 6.22
N LEU A 34 10.84 -3.02 6.16
CA LEU A 34 10.04 -2.35 5.12
C LEU A 34 10.09 -0.83 5.29
N MET A 35 10.04 -0.35 6.54
CA MET A 35 10.14 1.08 6.83
C MET A 35 11.53 1.65 6.50
N ALA A 36 12.59 0.90 6.77
CA ALA A 36 13.96 1.27 6.38
C ALA A 36 14.12 1.35 4.85
N THR A 37 13.64 0.35 4.11
CA THR A 37 13.67 0.37 2.64
C THR A 37 12.89 1.55 2.08
N ARG A 38 11.72 1.86 2.65
CA ARG A 38 10.96 3.05 2.25
C ARG A 38 11.75 4.34 2.45
N ALA A 39 12.45 4.48 3.57
CA ALA A 39 13.26 5.67 3.87
C ALA A 39 14.48 5.79 2.94
N GLU A 40 15.18 4.69 2.68
CA GLU A 40 16.38 4.64 1.83
C GLU A 40 16.10 5.06 0.38
N TYR A 41 15.00 4.59 -0.19
CA TYR A 41 14.66 4.82 -1.61
C TYR A 41 13.64 5.94 -1.84
N ALA A 42 13.31 6.72 -0.79
CA ALA A 42 12.31 7.79 -0.86
C ALA A 42 12.66 8.84 -1.92
N ASP A 43 13.90 9.30 -1.98
CA ASP A 43 14.33 10.34 -2.92
C ASP A 43 14.62 9.79 -4.32
N ALA A 44 15.13 8.55 -4.39
CA ALA A 44 15.52 7.92 -5.65
C ALA A 44 14.32 7.52 -6.51
N GLN A 45 13.13 7.33 -5.91
CA GLN A 45 11.89 6.93 -6.58
C GLN A 45 12.12 5.83 -7.64
N PRO A 46 12.75 4.69 -7.30
CA PRO A 46 13.21 3.70 -8.28
C PRO A 46 12.06 3.02 -9.05
N LEU A 47 10.84 3.10 -8.54
CA LEU A 47 9.64 2.54 -9.14
C LEU A 47 8.80 3.58 -9.91
N ALA A 48 9.33 4.80 -10.13
CA ALA A 48 8.62 5.84 -10.86
C ALA A 48 8.22 5.36 -12.27
N GLY A 49 6.90 5.38 -12.54
CA GLY A 49 6.33 4.93 -13.82
C GLY A 49 6.18 3.41 -13.99
N ALA A 50 6.60 2.61 -13.00
CA ALA A 50 6.40 1.16 -13.03
C ALA A 50 4.92 0.80 -12.83
N LYS A 51 4.42 -0.18 -13.59
CA LYS A 51 3.09 -0.78 -13.40
C LYS A 51 3.24 -2.12 -12.72
N ILE A 52 2.83 -2.21 -11.45
CA ILE A 52 3.05 -3.38 -10.60
C ILE A 52 1.70 -4.07 -10.36
N MET A 53 1.63 -5.37 -10.69
CA MET A 53 0.48 -6.24 -10.41
C MET A 53 0.83 -7.14 -9.23
N GLY A 54 -0.03 -7.20 -8.21
CA GLY A 54 0.14 -8.05 -7.04
C GLY A 54 -0.97 -9.10 -6.93
N SER A 55 -0.60 -10.35 -6.66
CA SER A 55 -1.51 -11.44 -6.32
C SER A 55 -0.97 -12.15 -5.09
N LEU A 56 -0.99 -11.44 -3.96
CA LEU A 56 -0.65 -11.96 -2.65
C LEU A 56 -1.90 -11.95 -1.77
N HIS A 57 -1.83 -12.63 -0.63
CA HIS A 57 -2.86 -12.49 0.39
C HIS A 57 -2.98 -11.02 0.78
N MET A 58 -4.18 -10.45 0.61
CA MET A 58 -4.51 -9.10 1.09
C MET A 58 -4.81 -9.16 2.58
N THR A 59 -3.75 -9.40 3.37
CA THR A 59 -3.76 -9.37 4.83
C THR A 59 -3.75 -7.95 5.36
#